data_AF-A0A3S9P7E3-F1
#
_entry.id   AF-A0A3S9P7E3-F1
#
_cell.length_a   1.000
_cell.length_b   1.000
_cell.length_c   1.000
_cell.angle_alpha   90.00
_cell.angle_beta   90.00
_cell.angle_gamma   90.00
#
_symmetry.space_group_name_H-M   'P 1'
#
loop_
_entity.id
_entity.type
_entity.pdbx_description
1 polymer ?
#
loop_
_entity_poly.entity_id
_entity_poly.type
_entity_poly.pdbx_seq_one_letter_code
_entity_poly.pdbx_strand_id
1 'polypeptide(L)'
;MTEDLLAYYKQTTLGVAVYKRISENIFEFIFYNTAGQQMDGVVGIDYLGKNVHEVFPNVDEFGLIAVLETVFATGVPQELTLKGYKVNDEITLYRTNRIQKLSNDYLVCTYTDESESYAQLALIEKETEVLKKAFNYAAFKIEGDLLLANTTIDKIIKTEDNTLQIKEIKKYLSNISDKTNRLISILEKGIQSN
;
A
#
# COMPACT_ATOMS: atom_id res chain seq x y z
N MET A 1 -27.54 16.65 -15.76
CA MET A 1 -26.09 16.49 -15.99
C MET A 1 -25.80 16.85 -17.43
N THR A 2 -24.81 17.70 -17.72
CA THR A 2 -24.46 18.04 -19.11
C THR A 2 -23.83 16.81 -19.79
N GLU A 3 -23.99 16.68 -21.11
CA GLU A 3 -23.42 15.56 -21.89
C GLU A 3 -21.90 15.45 -21.72
N ASP A 4 -21.21 16.59 -21.65
CA ASP A 4 -19.75 16.66 -21.46
C ASP A 4 -19.30 16.04 -20.13
N LEU A 5 -20.03 16.29 -19.04
CA LEU A 5 -19.68 15.75 -17.73
C LEU A 5 -19.92 14.24 -17.68
N LEU A 6 -20.98 13.75 -18.33
CA LEU A 6 -21.23 12.32 -18.47
C LEU A 6 -20.16 11.64 -19.31
N ALA A 7 -19.69 12.28 -20.39
CA ALA A 7 -18.59 11.78 -21.20
C ALA A 7 -17.30 11.66 -20.37
N TYR A 8 -16.99 12.68 -19.56
CA TYR A 8 -15.85 12.63 -18.63
C TYR A 8 -15.96 11.46 -17.64
N TYR A 9 -17.11 11.29 -16.98
CA TYR A 9 -17.30 10.19 -16.01
C TYR A 9 -17.23 8.79 -16.63
N LYS A 10 -17.52 8.65 -17.93
CA LYS A 10 -17.36 7.37 -18.64
C LYS A 10 -15.90 7.03 -18.93
N GLN A 11 -15.04 8.02 -19.12
CA GLN A 11 -13.63 7.83 -19.54
C GLN A 11 -12.63 7.92 -18.39
N THR A 12 -13.01 8.51 -17.26
CA THR A 12 -12.12 8.58 -16.09
C THR A 12 -11.76 7.20 -15.56
N THR A 13 -10.55 7.08 -15.01
CA THR A 13 -10.06 5.87 -14.34
C THR A 13 -10.61 5.71 -12.92
N LEU A 14 -11.25 6.75 -12.37
CA LEU A 14 -11.93 6.68 -11.09
C LEU A 14 -13.20 5.83 -11.23
N GLY A 15 -13.53 5.05 -10.20
CA GLY A 15 -14.87 4.51 -10.06
C GLY A 15 -15.86 5.66 -9.85
N VAL A 16 -16.95 5.69 -10.60
CA VAL A 16 -18.00 6.70 -10.47
C VAL A 16 -19.36 6.01 -10.43
N ALA A 17 -20.06 6.16 -9.32
CA ALA A 17 -21.44 5.72 -9.15
C ALA A 17 -22.32 6.91 -8.77
N VAL A 18 -23.52 6.98 -9.32
CA VAL A 18 -24.53 7.98 -8.97
C VAL A 18 -25.74 7.27 -8.42
N TYR A 19 -26.20 7.72 -7.26
CA TYR A 19 -27.31 7.14 -6.54
C TYR A 19 -28.47 8.11 -6.43
N LYS A 20 -29.68 7.56 -6.46
CA LYS A 20 -30.90 8.24 -6.06
C LYS A 20 -31.44 7.55 -4.81
N ARG A 21 -31.76 8.33 -3.79
CA ARG A 21 -32.46 7.82 -2.61
C ARG A 21 -33.93 7.58 -2.95
N ILE A 22 -34.43 6.37 -2.67
CA ILE A 22 -35.82 5.98 -2.89
C ILE A 22 -36.60 6.04 -1.58
N SER A 23 -36.00 5.50 -0.52
CA SER A 23 -36.47 5.61 0.86
C SER A 23 -35.28 5.58 1.81
N GLU A 24 -35.53 5.59 3.11
CA GLU A 24 -34.48 5.42 4.11
C GLU A 24 -33.69 4.14 3.90
N ASN A 25 -32.37 4.27 3.84
CA ASN A 25 -31.37 3.25 3.55
C ASN A 25 -31.46 2.58 2.18
N ILE A 26 -32.40 2.99 1.31
CA ILE A 26 -32.60 2.39 -0.01
C ILE A 26 -32.18 3.37 -1.10
N PHE A 27 -31.14 2.99 -1.83
CA PHE A 27 -30.56 3.76 -2.92
C PHE A 27 -30.57 2.95 -4.20
N GLU A 28 -30.90 3.59 -5.31
CA GLU A 28 -30.84 3.01 -6.65
C GLU A 28 -29.68 3.58 -7.45
N PHE A 29 -29.04 2.75 -8.27
CA PHE A 29 -28.05 3.23 -9.23
C PHE A 29 -28.71 3.97 -10.41
N ILE A 30 -28.29 5.21 -10.61
CA ILE A 30 -28.63 6.04 -11.77
C ILE A 30 -27.54 5.98 -12.83
N PHE A 31 -26.29 5.84 -12.40
CA PHE A 31 -25.14 5.74 -13.30
C PHE A 31 -24.03 4.96 -12.61
N TYR A 32 -23.30 4.17 -13.37
CA TYR A 32 -22.16 3.45 -12.86
C TYR A 32 -21.14 3.20 -13.98
N ASN A 33 -19.96 3.80 -13.89
CA ASN A 33 -18.99 3.75 -14.98
C ASN A 33 -18.25 2.41 -15.04
N THR A 34 -17.61 2.16 -16.19
CA THR A 34 -16.87 0.92 -16.44
C THR A 34 -15.69 0.75 -15.50
N ALA A 35 -14.98 1.83 -15.14
CA ALA A 35 -13.86 1.75 -14.22
C ALA A 35 -14.30 1.25 -12.83
N GLY A 36 -15.41 1.76 -12.31
CA GLY A 36 -15.98 1.30 -11.05
C GLY A 36 -16.42 -0.17 -11.12
N GLN A 37 -17.13 -0.55 -12.19
CA GLN A 37 -17.53 -1.94 -12.41
C GLN A 37 -16.33 -2.90 -12.48
N GLN A 38 -15.22 -2.47 -13.08
CA GLN A 38 -13.99 -3.24 -13.13
C GLN A 38 -13.36 -3.41 -11.75
N MET A 39 -13.26 -2.32 -10.97
CA MET A 39 -12.77 -2.35 -9.59
C MET A 39 -13.61 -3.28 -8.72
N ASP A 40 -14.92 -3.34 -8.96
CA ASP A 40 -15.87 -4.15 -8.20
C ASP A 40 -16.09 -5.56 -8.76
N GLY A 41 -15.50 -5.90 -9.90
CA GLY A 41 -15.64 -7.21 -10.52
C GLY A 41 -17.04 -7.51 -11.06
N VAL A 42 -17.86 -6.49 -11.32
CA VAL A 42 -19.27 -6.60 -11.75
C VAL A 42 -19.49 -6.09 -13.17
N VAL A 43 -18.44 -6.11 -14.01
CA VAL A 43 -18.51 -5.65 -15.40
C VAL A 43 -19.65 -6.34 -16.15
N GLY A 44 -20.52 -5.54 -16.76
CA GLY A 44 -21.65 -6.04 -17.56
C GLY A 44 -22.89 -6.37 -16.74
N ILE A 45 -22.88 -6.12 -15.42
CA ILE A 45 -24.11 -6.16 -14.64
C ILE A 45 -25.07 -5.07 -15.11
N ASP A 46 -26.34 -5.44 -15.27
CA ASP A 46 -27.40 -4.45 -15.43
C ASP A 46 -27.63 -3.78 -14.07
N TYR A 47 -27.11 -2.57 -13.88
CA TYR A 47 -27.21 -1.82 -12.63
C TYR A 47 -28.37 -0.83 -12.62
N LEU A 48 -28.88 -0.41 -13.78
CA LEU A 48 -29.71 0.78 -13.87
C LEU A 48 -31.06 0.56 -13.16
N GLY A 49 -31.36 1.40 -12.19
CA GLY A 49 -32.57 1.29 -11.38
C GLY A 49 -32.58 0.14 -10.37
N LYS A 50 -31.48 -0.61 -10.24
CA LYS A 50 -31.34 -1.62 -9.18
C LYS A 50 -30.93 -0.98 -7.87
N ASN A 51 -31.41 -1.57 -6.77
CA ASN A 51 -31.00 -1.18 -5.43
C ASN A 51 -29.53 -1.54 -5.21
N VAL A 52 -28.83 -0.71 -4.43
CA VAL A 52 -27.42 -0.95 -4.10
C VAL A 52 -27.26 -2.31 -3.41
N HIS A 53 -28.15 -2.67 -2.49
CA HIS A 53 -28.16 -3.97 -1.81
C HIS A 53 -28.38 -5.17 -2.73
N GLU A 54 -29.02 -4.99 -3.89
CA GLU A 54 -29.20 -6.08 -4.87
C GLU A 54 -27.90 -6.37 -5.62
N VAL A 55 -27.11 -5.34 -5.91
CA VAL A 55 -25.81 -5.48 -6.57
C VAL A 55 -24.73 -5.87 -5.56
N PHE A 56 -24.80 -5.30 -4.34
CA PHE A 56 -23.83 -5.48 -3.27
C PHE A 56 -24.54 -5.80 -1.95
N PRO A 57 -24.84 -7.09 -1.67
CA PRO A 57 -25.58 -7.49 -0.47
C PRO A 57 -24.91 -7.09 0.86
N ASN A 58 -23.58 -7.01 0.87
CA ASN A 58 -22.79 -6.69 2.06
C ASN A 58 -22.50 -5.18 2.19
N VAL A 59 -23.20 -4.32 1.43
CA VAL A 59 -22.92 -2.87 1.38
C VAL A 59 -23.05 -2.17 2.73
N ASP A 60 -23.88 -2.69 3.61
CA ASP A 60 -24.06 -2.17 4.97
C ASP A 60 -22.80 -2.37 5.83
N GLU A 61 -22.06 -3.47 5.62
CA GLU A 61 -20.81 -3.73 6.33
C GLU A 61 -19.69 -2.77 5.91
N PHE A 62 -19.74 -2.27 4.67
CA PHE A 62 -18.81 -1.25 4.18
C PHE A 62 -19.09 0.13 4.81
N GLY A 63 -20.29 0.32 5.39
CA GLY A 63 -20.74 1.62 5.91
C GLY A 63 -21.14 2.63 4.83
N LEU A 64 -21.18 2.23 3.55
CA LEU A 64 -21.50 3.12 2.44
C LEU A 64 -22.91 3.71 2.58
N ILE A 65 -23.90 2.88 2.92
CA ILE A 65 -25.30 3.31 3.06
C ILE A 65 -25.46 4.39 4.14
N ALA A 66 -24.81 4.21 5.30
CA ALA A 66 -24.85 5.20 6.38
C ALA A 66 -24.24 6.55 5.98
N VAL A 67 -23.15 6.53 5.20
CA VAL A 67 -22.53 7.75 4.67
C VAL A 67 -23.42 8.40 3.61
N LEU A 68 -24.03 7.62 2.72
CA LEU A 68 -25.00 8.13 1.73
C LEU A 68 -26.18 8.81 2.41
N GLU A 69 -26.76 8.22 3.45
CA GLU A 69 -27.83 8.82 4.25
C GLU A 69 -27.42 10.15 4.90
N THR A 70 -26.23 10.18 5.51
CA THR A 70 -25.74 11.37 6.18
C THR A 70 -25.50 12.52 5.19
N VAL A 71 -24.88 12.22 4.04
CA VAL A 71 -24.65 13.21 2.97
C VAL A 71 -25.98 13.64 2.34
N PHE A 72 -26.95 12.74 2.19
CA PHE A 72 -28.27 13.10 1.67
C PHE A 72 -29.00 14.09 2.58
N ALA A 73 -28.99 13.81 3.90
CA ALA A 73 -29.69 14.62 4.89
C ALA A 73 -29.01 15.99 5.11
N THR A 74 -27.68 16.02 5.17
CA THR A 74 -26.92 17.23 5.49
C THR A 74 -26.52 18.06 4.26
N GLY A 75 -26.39 17.42 3.10
CA GLY A 75 -25.80 18.01 1.90
C GLY A 75 -24.28 18.21 1.99
N VAL A 76 -23.65 17.88 3.11
CA VAL A 76 -22.21 18.07 3.34
C VAL A 76 -21.45 16.88 2.74
N PRO A 77 -20.49 17.09 1.83
CA PRO A 77 -19.68 16.01 1.28
C PRO A 77 -18.91 15.24 2.36
N GLN A 78 -18.75 13.93 2.17
CA GLN A 78 -18.00 13.06 3.08
C GLN A 78 -17.10 12.08 2.35
N GLU A 79 -16.07 11.62 3.05
CA GLU A 79 -15.18 10.56 2.58
C GLU A 79 -15.35 9.30 3.43
N LEU A 80 -15.45 8.15 2.76
CA LEU A 80 -15.44 6.83 3.37
C LEU A 80 -14.18 6.09 2.92
N THR A 81 -13.25 5.93 3.86
CA THR A 81 -11.97 5.26 3.63
C THR A 81 -12.04 3.82 4.13
N LEU A 82 -12.05 2.86 3.20
CA LEU A 82 -11.97 1.43 3.45
C LEU A 82 -10.50 1.02 3.38
N LYS A 83 -9.86 0.75 4.52
CA LYS A 83 -8.48 0.24 4.56
C LYS A 83 -8.49 -1.19 5.06
N GLY A 84 -8.11 -2.14 4.21
CA GLY A 84 -7.96 -3.52 4.65
C GLY A 84 -9.29 -4.24 4.87
N TYR A 85 -10.38 -3.83 4.20
CA TYR A 85 -11.68 -4.48 4.38
C TYR A 85 -11.67 -5.85 3.68
N LYS A 86 -11.87 -6.93 4.43
CA LYS A 86 -11.93 -8.29 3.86
C LYS A 86 -13.32 -8.57 3.31
N VAL A 87 -13.43 -8.77 2.00
CA VAL A 87 -14.65 -9.25 1.36
C VAL A 87 -14.79 -10.76 1.55
N ASN A 88 -13.67 -11.47 1.58
CA ASN A 88 -13.54 -12.90 1.89
C ASN A 88 -12.07 -13.18 2.32
N ASP A 89 -11.70 -14.46 2.44
CA ASP A 89 -10.33 -14.86 2.84
C ASP A 89 -9.25 -14.48 1.82
N GLU A 90 -9.63 -14.19 0.57
CA GLU A 90 -8.69 -13.93 -0.54
C GLU A 90 -8.62 -12.46 -0.94
N ILE A 91 -9.68 -11.68 -0.69
CA ILE A 91 -9.83 -10.32 -1.21
C ILE A 91 -9.91 -9.31 -0.06
N THR A 92 -8.94 -8.40 -0.06
CA THR A 92 -8.87 -7.26 0.85
C THR A 92 -8.95 -5.96 0.04
N LEU A 93 -9.94 -5.11 0.33
CA LEU A 93 -10.18 -3.85 -0.35
C LEU A 93 -9.50 -2.67 0.34
N TYR A 94 -8.85 -1.84 -0.46
CA TYR A 94 -8.33 -0.53 -0.08
C TYR A 94 -8.95 0.52 -0.98
N ARG A 95 -9.93 1.28 -0.48
CA ARG A 95 -10.67 2.25 -1.29
C ARG A 95 -10.99 3.52 -0.54
N THR A 96 -10.96 4.64 -1.24
CA THR A 96 -11.44 5.91 -0.71
C THR A 96 -12.62 6.38 -1.53
N ASN A 97 -13.81 6.30 -0.97
CA ASN A 97 -15.04 6.81 -1.57
C ASN A 97 -15.24 8.27 -1.16
N ARG A 98 -15.49 9.16 -2.10
CA ARG A 98 -15.85 10.56 -1.88
C ARG A 98 -17.27 10.77 -2.36
N ILE A 99 -18.16 11.10 -1.43
CA ILE A 99 -19.59 11.22 -1.65
C ILE A 99 -19.97 12.69 -1.56
N GLN A 100 -20.71 13.18 -2.55
CA GLN A 100 -21.28 14.52 -2.55
C GLN A 100 -22.72 14.51 -3.06
N LYS A 101 -23.54 15.42 -2.52
CA LYS A 101 -24.91 15.63 -2.97
C LYS A 101 -24.97 16.68 -4.07
N LEU A 102 -25.69 16.38 -5.15
CA LEU A 102 -26.00 17.29 -6.23
C LEU A 102 -27.29 18.08 -5.93
N SER A 103 -27.51 19.16 -6.67
CA SER A 103 -28.70 20.02 -6.53
C SER A 103 -30.03 19.32 -6.83
N ASN A 104 -30.02 18.16 -7.50
CA ASN A 104 -31.18 17.34 -7.80
C ASN A 104 -31.37 16.17 -6.83
N ASP A 105 -30.78 16.25 -5.63
CA ASP A 105 -30.80 15.22 -4.60
C ASP A 105 -30.12 13.90 -4.96
N TYR A 106 -29.40 13.83 -6.10
CA TYR A 106 -28.57 12.67 -6.43
C TYR A 106 -27.26 12.73 -5.65
N LEU A 107 -26.74 11.57 -5.30
CA LEU A 107 -25.45 11.42 -4.65
C LEU A 107 -24.45 10.90 -5.67
N VAL A 108 -23.34 11.61 -5.86
CA VAL A 108 -22.22 11.14 -6.66
C VAL A 108 -21.17 10.58 -5.72
N CYS A 109 -20.79 9.33 -5.94
CA CYS A 109 -19.68 8.68 -5.29
C CYS A 109 -18.56 8.47 -6.31
N THR A 110 -17.40 9.05 -6.02
CA THR A 110 -16.17 8.80 -6.78
C THR A 110 -15.21 8.02 -5.90
N TYR A 111 -14.54 7.02 -6.45
CA TYR A 111 -13.63 6.18 -5.66
C TYR A 111 -12.42 5.70 -6.44
N THR A 112 -11.35 5.45 -5.68
CA THR A 112 -10.08 4.91 -6.16
C THR A 112 -9.85 3.55 -5.53
N ASP A 113 -9.36 2.60 -6.31
CA ASP A 113 -8.73 1.40 -5.77
C ASP A 113 -7.27 1.72 -5.43
N GLU A 114 -6.95 1.64 -4.15
CA GLU A 114 -5.62 1.92 -3.60
C GLU A 114 -4.86 0.61 -3.30
N SER A 115 -5.43 -0.56 -3.62
CA SER A 115 -4.87 -1.86 -3.24
C SER A 115 -3.47 -2.07 -3.78
N GLU A 116 -3.22 -1.69 -5.04
CA GLU A 116 -1.89 -1.74 -5.65
C GLU A 116 -0.89 -0.83 -4.91
N SER A 117 -1.29 0.41 -4.60
CA SER A 117 -0.46 1.35 -3.85
C SER A 117 -0.08 0.81 -2.47
N TYR A 118 -1.02 0.21 -1.74
CA TYR A 118 -0.73 -0.41 -0.45
C TYR A 118 0.18 -1.63 -0.58
N ALA A 119 0.02 -2.46 -1.61
CA ALA A 119 0.90 -3.59 -1.87
C ALA A 119 2.34 -3.13 -2.17
N GLN A 120 2.50 -2.10 -3.00
CA GLN A 120 3.79 -1.50 -3.31
C GLN A 120 4.43 -0.87 -2.06
N LEU A 121 3.64 -0.14 -1.25
CA LEU A 121 4.13 0.44 0.00
C LEU A 121 4.61 -0.64 0.97
N ALA A 122 3.84 -1.71 1.15
CA ALA A 122 4.23 -2.83 2.01
C ALA A 122 5.53 -3.50 1.53
N LEU A 123 5.72 -3.62 0.20
CA LEU A 123 6.95 -4.13 -0.39
C LEU A 123 8.14 -3.20 -0.09
N ILE A 124 7.99 -1.90 -0.33
CA ILE A 124 9.03 -0.89 -0.04
C ILE A 124 9.40 -0.91 1.45
N GLU A 125 8.41 -1.03 2.34
CA GLU A 125 8.64 -1.06 3.79
C GLU A 125 9.46 -2.28 4.19
N LYS A 126 9.11 -3.46 3.65
CA LYS A 126 9.85 -4.71 3.84
C LYS A 126 11.29 -4.61 3.32
N GLU A 127 11.50 -4.07 2.12
CA GLU A 127 12.83 -3.87 1.53
C GLU A 127 13.68 -2.89 2.36
N THR A 128 13.05 -1.81 2.83
CA THR A 128 13.69 -0.81 3.70
C THR A 128 14.16 -1.44 5.01
N GLU A 129 13.38 -2.33 5.60
CA GLU A 129 13.77 -3.05 6.82
C GLU A 129 14.95 -4.01 6.60
N VAL A 130 15.00 -4.69 5.45
CA VAL A 130 16.17 -5.50 5.07
C VAL A 130 17.40 -4.61 4.94
N LEU A 131 17.28 -3.48 4.24
CA LEU A 131 18.38 -2.56 4.02
C LEU A 131 18.91 -1.96 5.33
N LYS A 132 18.03 -1.55 6.25
CA LYS A 132 18.41 -1.08 7.59
C LYS A 132 19.20 -2.12 8.36
N LYS A 133 18.77 -3.40 8.33
CA LYS A 133 19.48 -4.49 8.99
C LYS A 133 20.86 -4.70 8.39
N ALA A 134 20.97 -4.71 7.06
CA ALA A 134 22.23 -4.84 6.34
C ALA A 134 23.19 -3.68 6.66
N PHE A 135 22.69 -2.45 6.62
CA PHE A 135 23.44 -1.24 6.95
C PHE A 135 24.00 -1.28 8.37
N ASN A 136 23.14 -1.54 9.37
CA ASN A 136 23.56 -1.65 10.76
C ASN A 136 24.61 -2.76 10.95
N TYR A 137 24.43 -3.89 10.27
CA TYR A 137 25.39 -4.98 10.35
C TYR A 137 26.77 -4.57 9.80
N ALA A 138 26.82 -3.90 8.64
CA ALA A 138 28.05 -3.39 8.05
C ALA A 138 28.74 -2.36 8.96
N ALA A 139 28.01 -1.33 9.39
CA ALA A 139 28.52 -0.24 10.23
C ALA A 139 29.06 -0.72 11.59
N PHE A 140 28.38 -1.66 12.27
CA PHE A 140 28.83 -2.08 13.61
C PHE A 140 29.80 -3.25 13.61
N LYS A 141 29.70 -4.18 12.65
CA LYS A 141 30.47 -5.42 12.68
C LYS A 141 31.65 -5.40 11.73
N ILE A 142 31.48 -4.93 10.50
CA ILE A 142 32.54 -4.93 9.49
C ILE A 142 33.50 -3.78 9.75
N GLU A 143 32.97 -2.57 9.94
CA GLU A 143 33.79 -1.38 10.19
C GLU A 143 34.65 -1.52 11.45
N GLY A 144 34.10 -2.11 12.52
CA GLY A 144 34.84 -2.37 13.74
C GLY A 144 36.10 -3.22 13.54
N ASP A 145 36.00 -4.30 12.76
CA ASP A 145 37.17 -5.14 12.48
C ASP A 145 38.15 -4.46 11.51
N LEU A 146 37.65 -3.66 10.56
CA LEU A 146 38.49 -2.86 9.66
C LEU A 146 39.32 -1.83 10.44
N LEU A 147 38.70 -1.12 11.38
CA LEU A 147 39.38 -0.15 12.24
C LEU A 147 40.46 -0.82 13.09
N LEU A 148 40.15 -2.00 13.66
CA LEU A 148 41.13 -2.77 14.43
C LEU A 148 42.30 -3.24 13.56
N ALA A 149 42.02 -3.76 12.36
CA ALA A 149 43.06 -4.16 11.41
C ALA A 149 43.97 -2.98 11.04
N ASN A 150 43.39 -1.83 10.67
CA ASN A 150 44.15 -0.62 10.33
C ASN A 150 45.01 -0.12 11.50
N THR A 151 44.45 -0.08 12.71
CA THR A 151 45.19 0.33 13.91
C THR A 151 46.37 -0.61 14.21
N THR A 152 46.21 -1.92 13.95
CA THR A 152 47.31 -2.89 14.12
C THR A 152 48.36 -2.74 13.03
N ILE A 153 47.99 -2.43 11.78
CA ILE A 153 48.93 -2.11 10.69
C ILE A 153 49.79 -0.90 11.08
N ASP A 154 49.19 0.16 11.62
CA ASP A 154 49.91 1.36 12.07
C ASP A 154 50.91 1.05 13.19
N LYS A 155 50.62 0.06 14.04
CA LYS A 155 51.54 -0.40 15.09
C LYS A 155 52.72 -1.18 14.52
N ILE A 156 52.49 -2.06 13.54
CA ILE A 156 53.56 -2.82 12.85
C ILE A 156 54.58 -1.89 12.22
N ILE A 157 54.12 -0.84 11.55
CA ILE A 157 55.00 0.15 10.90
C ILE A 157 55.96 0.81 11.90
N LYS A 158 55.63 0.79 13.20
CA LYS A 158 56.38 1.44 14.29
C LYS A 158 57.25 0.49 15.12
N THR A 159 57.24 -0.83 14.86
CA THR A 159 57.94 -1.84 15.67
C THR A 159 58.81 -2.80 14.85
N GLU A 160 59.89 -3.32 15.44
CA GLU A 160 60.81 -4.28 14.77
C GLU A 160 60.36 -5.76 14.90
N ASP A 161 59.63 -6.15 15.96
CA ASP A 161 59.00 -7.48 16.07
C ASP A 161 57.51 -7.40 15.70
N ASN A 162 57.17 -8.03 14.58
CA ASN A 162 55.88 -7.88 13.89
C ASN A 162 55.07 -9.18 13.82
N THR A 163 55.60 -10.28 14.36
CA THR A 163 55.04 -11.62 14.14
C THR A 163 53.65 -11.77 14.77
N LEU A 164 53.46 -11.22 15.99
CA LEU A 164 52.20 -11.28 16.71
C LEU A 164 51.13 -10.38 16.08
N GLN A 165 51.49 -9.16 15.72
CA GLN A 165 50.60 -8.18 15.10
C GLN A 165 50.13 -8.65 13.70
N ILE A 166 50.99 -9.30 12.92
CA ILE A 166 50.61 -9.91 11.63
C ILE A 166 49.54 -11.00 11.85
N LYS A 167 49.67 -11.81 12.91
CA LYS A 167 48.68 -12.84 13.25
C LYS A 167 47.33 -12.22 13.65
N GLU A 168 47.34 -11.09 14.36
CA GLU A 168 46.12 -10.35 14.69
C GLU A 168 45.43 -9.76 13.46
N ILE A 169 46.19 -9.15 12.53
CA ILE A 169 45.62 -8.64 11.27
C ILE A 169 44.96 -9.76 10.48
N LYS A 170 45.64 -10.91 10.31
CA LYS A 170 45.05 -12.08 9.62
C LYS A 170 43.74 -12.51 10.26
N LYS A 171 43.63 -12.47 11.59
CA LYS A 171 42.39 -12.77 12.31
C LYS A 171 41.28 -11.76 12.00
N TYR A 172 41.56 -10.45 12.05
CA TYR A 172 40.54 -9.44 11.75
C TYR A 172 40.08 -9.48 10.29
N LEU A 173 41.01 -9.70 9.35
CA LEU A 173 40.67 -9.87 7.93
C LEU A 173 39.81 -11.13 7.69
N SER A 174 40.09 -12.23 8.40
CA SER A 174 39.24 -13.43 8.38
C SER A 174 37.83 -13.11 8.88
N ASN A 175 37.72 -12.41 10.01
CA ASN A 175 36.42 -12.02 10.56
C ASN A 175 35.62 -11.12 9.60
N ILE A 176 36.29 -10.17 8.92
CA ILE A 176 35.66 -9.32 7.90
C ILE A 176 35.09 -10.19 6.79
N SER A 177 35.87 -11.14 6.26
CA SER A 177 35.41 -12.04 5.21
C SER A 177 34.16 -12.82 5.63
N ASP A 178 34.15 -13.39 6.83
CA ASP A 178 33.00 -14.13 7.36
C ASP A 178 31.76 -13.23 7.54
N LYS A 179 31.97 -12.01 8.06
CA LYS A 179 30.89 -11.02 8.25
C LYS A 179 30.34 -10.54 6.90
N THR A 180 31.18 -10.31 5.90
CA THR A 180 30.73 -9.95 4.55
C THR A 180 29.89 -11.06 3.93
N ASN A 181 30.28 -12.33 4.09
CA ASN A 181 29.46 -13.46 3.64
C ASN A 181 28.10 -13.50 4.34
N ARG A 182 28.06 -13.18 5.65
CA ARG A 182 26.80 -13.08 6.39
C ARG A 182 25.94 -11.90 5.94
N LEU A 183 26.54 -10.76 5.62
CA LEU A 183 25.84 -9.60 5.04
C LEU A 183 25.20 -9.97 3.70
N ILE A 184 25.95 -10.65 2.83
CA ILE A 184 25.44 -11.16 1.54
C ILE A 184 24.23 -12.05 1.79
N SER A 185 24.29 -12.98 2.75
CA SER A 185 23.15 -13.83 3.08
C SER A 185 21.92 -13.06 3.60
N ILE A 186 22.11 -11.97 4.37
CA ILE A 186 21.00 -11.11 4.81
C ILE A 186 20.32 -10.45 3.61
N LEU A 187 21.11 -9.97 2.65
CA LEU A 187 20.60 -9.35 1.42
C LEU A 187 19.92 -10.39 0.51
N GLU A 188 20.53 -11.56 0.29
CA GLU A 188 19.97 -12.66 -0.51
C GLU A 188 18.65 -13.17 0.05
N LYS A 189 18.55 -13.38 1.36
CA LYS A 189 17.28 -13.77 2.00
C LYS A 189 16.22 -12.69 1.86
N GLY A 190 16.61 -11.42 1.92
CA GLY A 190 15.71 -10.30 1.65
C GLY A 190 15.15 -10.34 0.23
N ILE A 191 16.01 -10.66 -0.75
CA ILE A 191 15.63 -10.78 -2.17
C ILE A 191 14.76 -12.01 -2.44
N GLN A 192 15.06 -13.16 -1.82
CA GLN A 192 14.32 -14.42 -2.04
C GLN A 192 13.00 -14.52 -1.28
N SER A 193 12.77 -13.68 -0.27
CA SER A 193 11.50 -13.66 0.45
C SER A 193 10.41 -12.88 -0.29
N ASN A 194 10.69 -12.34 -1.48
CA ASN A 194 9.77 -11.64 -2.37
C ASN A 194 9.06 -12.59 -3.33
#